data_AF-A0A8S0TX52-F1
#
_entry.id   AF-A0A8S0TX52-F1
#
_cell.length_a   1.000
_cell.length_b   1.000
_cell.length_c   1.000
_cell.angle_alpha   90.00
_cell.angle_beta   90.00
_cell.angle_gamma   90.00
#
_symmetry.space_group_name_H-M   'P 1'
#
loop_
_entity.id
_entity.type
_entity.pdbx_description
1 polymer ?
#
loop_
_entity_poly.entity_id
_entity_poly.type
_entity_poly.pdbx_seq_one_letter_code
_entity_poly.pdbx_strand_id
1 'polypeptide(L)'
;MMVQWFPFFCSDREYIIGRRIWESERTYYCLTKGVQCSSLPRRNKPRRVEVYFSSWCIRAVESKRDGQLTACEVLLFHHEDMGIPWEIAKLGVRQGMWGAVKKIDPGLRAYLKHRASGAPISHFASMAQINTKVSPKALESLGSTSNLSEVEALDSASKPSGRNIPKVLVVGGAIALACSLDRGLLTKAVIFGVARGFAKIGRMF
;
A
#
# COMPACT_ATOMS: atom_id res chain seq x y z
N MET A 1 8.22 -18.50 5.83
CA MET A 1 6.86 -19.03 5.57
C MET A 1 5.95 -18.51 6.67
N MET A 2 4.81 -17.92 6.32
CA MET A 2 3.79 -17.47 7.27
C MET A 2 2.49 -18.23 6.98
N VAL A 3 1.80 -18.71 8.01
CA VAL A 3 0.48 -19.34 7.87
C VAL A 3 -0.52 -18.48 8.63
N GLN A 4 -1.60 -18.09 7.93
CA GLN A 4 -2.71 -17.35 8.49
C GLN A 4 -3.91 -18.26 8.64
N TRP A 5 -4.43 -18.29 9.86
CA TRP A 5 -5.61 -19.06 10.22
C TRP A 5 -6.88 -18.36 9.76
N PHE A 6 -7.80 -19.11 9.16
CA PHE A 6 -9.10 -18.62 8.74
C PHE A 6 -10.23 -19.31 9.49
N PRO A 7 -11.43 -18.71 9.52
CA PRO A 7 -12.62 -19.40 10.03
C PRO A 7 -12.81 -20.75 9.33
N PHE A 8 -13.36 -21.73 10.05
CA PHE A 8 -13.44 -23.14 9.63
C PHE A 8 -14.05 -23.40 8.24
N PHE A 9 -14.87 -22.48 7.73
CA PHE A 9 -15.48 -22.56 6.39
C PHE A 9 -14.54 -22.14 5.25
N CYS A 10 -13.30 -21.74 5.56
CA CYS A 10 -12.26 -21.41 4.61
C CYS A 10 -10.99 -22.18 4.97
N SER A 11 -10.23 -22.66 3.97
CA SER A 11 -8.89 -23.21 4.23
C SER A 11 -7.95 -22.11 4.71
N ASP A 12 -7.04 -22.44 5.62
CA ASP A 12 -5.96 -21.55 6.03
C ASP A 12 -5.09 -21.13 4.84
N ARG A 13 -4.40 -20.00 4.97
CA ARG A 13 -3.57 -19.43 3.91
C ARG A 13 -2.10 -19.55 4.26
N GLU A 14 -1.29 -20.04 3.34
CA GLU A 14 0.16 -19.95 3.44
C GLU A 14 0.72 -18.89 2.51
N TYR A 15 1.72 -18.17 3.02
CA TYR A 15 2.39 -17.08 2.35
C TYR A 15 3.89 -17.37 2.29
N ILE A 16 4.44 -17.21 1.09
CA ILE A 16 5.86 -17.12 0.84
C ILE A 16 6.10 -15.70 0.34
N ILE A 17 6.69 -14.88 1.20
CA ILE A 17 6.84 -13.45 0.96
C ILE A 17 8.30 -13.04 1.08
N GLY A 18 8.72 -12.18 0.16
CA GLY A 18 9.94 -11.39 0.27
C GLY A 18 9.59 -10.03 0.84
N ARG A 19 10.39 -9.54 1.78
CA ARG A 19 10.23 -8.21 2.40
C ARG A 19 11.52 -7.43 2.26
N ARG A 20 11.41 -6.15 1.91
CA ARG A 20 12.52 -5.20 1.97
C ARG A 20 12.08 -3.91 2.65
N ILE A 21 12.95 -3.37 3.49
CA ILE A 21 12.73 -2.15 4.25
C ILE A 21 13.78 -1.13 3.82
N TRP A 22 13.35 0.08 3.53
CA TRP A 22 14.21 1.23 3.28
C TRP A 22 13.95 2.31 4.31
N GLU A 23 15.00 3.06 4.61
CA GLU A 23 14.97 4.22 5.49
C GLU A 23 15.51 5.42 4.72
N SER A 24 14.75 6.50 4.69
CA SER A 24 15.17 7.80 4.17
C SER A 24 14.77 8.86 5.18
N GLU A 25 15.76 9.57 5.73
CA GLU A 25 15.59 10.55 6.81
C GLU A 25 14.84 9.98 8.03
N ARG A 26 13.56 10.32 8.18
CA ARG A 26 12.65 9.87 9.25
C ARG A 26 11.44 9.12 8.71
N THR A 27 11.56 8.61 7.49
CA THR A 27 10.53 7.84 6.79
C THR A 27 11.03 6.44 6.50
N TYR A 28 10.22 5.47 6.87
CA TYR A 28 10.44 4.05 6.58
C TYR A 28 9.47 3.59 5.50
N TYR A 29 10.01 2.90 4.50
CA TYR A 29 9.24 2.24 3.45
C TYR A 29 9.42 0.74 3.62
N CYS A 30 8.32 -0.02 3.64
CA CYS A 30 8.38 -1.48 3.69
C CYS A 30 7.55 -2.06 2.55
N LEU A 31 8.23 -2.73 1.63
CA LEU A 31 7.61 -3.45 0.54
C LEU A 31 7.64 -4.94 0.85
N THR A 32 6.48 -5.58 0.71
CA THR A 32 6.32 -7.03 0.83
C THR A 32 5.62 -7.54 -0.43
N LYS A 33 6.18 -8.58 -1.04
CA LYS A 33 5.62 -9.21 -2.23
C LYS A 33 5.62 -10.73 -2.07
N GLY A 34 4.61 -11.39 -2.62
CA GLY A 34 4.64 -12.84 -2.82
C GLY A 34 5.84 -13.23 -3.68
N VAL A 35 6.58 -14.26 -3.25
CA VAL A 35 7.75 -14.78 -3.97
C VAL A 35 7.61 -16.29 -4.15
N GLN A 36 8.19 -16.80 -5.24
CA GLN A 36 8.30 -18.22 -5.46
C GLN A 36 9.52 -18.77 -4.72
N CYS A 37 9.40 -19.98 -4.17
CA CYS A 37 10.49 -20.66 -3.49
C CYS A 37 10.43 -22.15 -3.84
N SER A 38 11.42 -22.62 -4.61
CA SER A 38 11.46 -23.99 -5.13
C SER A 38 11.58 -25.05 -4.04
N SER A 39 12.23 -24.72 -2.91
CA SER A 39 12.36 -25.62 -1.76
C SER A 39 11.07 -25.80 -0.96
N LEU A 40 10.03 -25.00 -1.25
CA LEU A 40 8.73 -25.08 -0.59
C LEU A 40 7.66 -25.46 -1.62
N PRO A 41 7.48 -26.76 -1.92
CA PRO A 41 6.49 -27.21 -2.89
C PRO A 41 5.07 -26.89 -2.42
N ARG A 42 4.15 -26.76 -3.38
CA ARG A 42 2.76 -26.42 -3.12
C ARG A 42 2.05 -27.57 -2.40
N ARG A 43 1.23 -27.21 -1.41
CA ARG A 43 0.30 -28.13 -0.74
C ARG A 43 -1.14 -27.75 -1.08
N ASN A 44 -2.04 -28.71 -0.98
CA ASN A 44 -3.48 -28.47 -1.20
C ASN A 44 -4.11 -27.72 -0.02
N LYS A 45 -3.60 -27.95 1.20
CA LYS A 45 -3.97 -27.24 2.43
C LYS A 45 -2.70 -26.99 3.25
N PRO A 46 -2.49 -25.78 3.79
CA PRO A 46 -3.21 -24.53 3.53
C PRO A 46 -3.16 -24.08 2.04
N ARG A 47 -4.09 -23.22 1.61
CA ARG A 47 -4.08 -22.61 0.26
C ARG A 47 -2.91 -21.63 0.17
N ARG A 48 -2.05 -21.78 -0.82
CA ARG A 48 -1.01 -20.79 -1.11
C ARG A 48 -1.59 -19.51 -1.71
N VAL A 49 -1.23 -18.37 -1.15
CA VAL A 49 -1.53 -17.05 -1.72
C VAL A 49 -0.40 -16.68 -2.68
N GLU A 50 -0.70 -16.69 -3.98
CA GLU A 50 0.25 -16.36 -5.04
C GLU A 50 0.33 -14.85 -5.29
N VAL A 51 -0.82 -14.18 -5.27
CA VAL A 51 -0.90 -12.72 -5.42
C VAL A 51 -0.90 -12.08 -4.04
N TYR A 52 0.24 -11.49 -3.68
CA TYR A 52 0.40 -10.72 -2.46
C TYR A 52 1.30 -9.52 -2.72
N PHE A 53 0.82 -8.34 -2.39
CA PHE A 53 1.56 -7.09 -2.45
C PHE A 53 1.11 -6.17 -1.32
N SER A 54 2.07 -5.73 -0.51
CA SER A 54 1.83 -4.81 0.59
C SER A 54 2.94 -3.77 0.63
N SER A 55 2.56 -2.49 0.65
CA SER A 55 3.47 -1.36 0.72
C SER A 55 3.08 -0.48 1.90
N TRP A 56 4.05 -0.22 2.77
CA TRP A 56 3.89 0.61 3.95
C TRP A 56 4.81 1.82 3.84
N CYS A 57 4.28 2.99 4.17
CA CYS A 57 5.04 4.21 4.40
C CYS A 57 4.77 4.70 5.82
N ILE A 58 5.81 4.81 6.64
CA ILE A 58 5.72 5.24 8.04
C ILE A 58 6.62 6.45 8.19
N ARG A 59 6.05 7.62 8.51
CA ARG A 59 6.81 8.85 8.70
C ARG A 59 6.58 9.47 10.06
N ALA A 60 7.63 10.04 10.65
CA ALA A 60 7.49 10.89 11.82
C ALA A 60 6.67 12.14 11.47
N VAL A 61 5.70 12.50 12.31
CA VAL A 61 4.88 13.70 12.16
C VAL A 61 4.73 14.41 13.50
N GLU A 62 4.38 15.68 13.46
CA GLU A 62 4.11 16.45 14.67
C GLU A 62 2.89 15.90 15.41
N SER A 63 3.07 15.71 16.71
CA SER A 63 1.99 15.38 17.62
C SER A 63 1.19 16.64 17.93
N LYS A 64 -0.14 16.54 17.83
CA LYS A 64 -1.06 17.64 18.19
C LYS A 64 -0.99 18.03 19.68
N ARG A 65 -0.37 17.20 20.53
CA ARG A 65 -0.29 17.42 21.98
C ARG A 65 0.79 18.43 22.36
N ASP A 66 1.94 18.35 21.69
CA ASP A 66 3.20 18.99 22.10
C ASP A 66 3.96 19.64 20.93
N GLY A 67 3.48 19.50 19.70
CA GLY A 67 4.15 20.00 18.49
C GLY A 67 5.47 19.29 18.17
N GLN A 68 5.81 18.25 18.93
CA GLN A 68 7.06 17.50 18.75
C GLN A 68 6.84 16.35 17.76
N LEU A 69 7.91 15.86 17.14
CA LEU A 69 7.89 14.69 16.24
C LEU A 69 7.76 13.37 17.02
N THR A 70 6.77 13.29 17.90
CA THR A 70 6.47 12.13 18.78
C THR A 70 5.31 11.28 18.25
N ALA A 71 4.68 11.68 17.13
CA ALA A 71 3.67 10.92 16.42
C ALA A 71 4.19 10.33 15.10
N CYS A 72 3.44 9.40 14.51
CA CYS A 72 3.71 8.89 13.17
C CYS A 72 2.44 8.84 12.33
N GLU A 73 2.59 9.07 11.04
CA GLU A 73 1.59 8.73 10.04
C GLU A 73 1.97 7.41 9.37
N VAL A 74 0.98 6.54 9.19
CA VAL A 74 1.14 5.23 8.54
C VAL A 74 0.20 5.16 7.35
N LEU A 75 0.75 4.98 6.16
CA LEU A 75 0.03 4.70 4.93
C LEU A 75 0.26 3.24 4.54
N LEU A 76 -0.82 2.54 4.21
CA LEU A 76 -0.81 1.15 3.79
C LEU A 76 -1.54 0.99 2.45
N PHE A 77 -0.84 0.46 1.46
CA PHE A 77 -1.43 -0.06 0.24
C PHE A 77 -1.29 -1.57 0.24
N HIS A 78 -2.42 -2.28 0.13
CA HIS A 78 -2.44 -3.73 0.23
C HIS A 78 -3.32 -4.33 -0.85
N HIS A 79 -2.80 -5.35 -1.51
CA HIS A 79 -3.50 -6.12 -2.52
C HIS A 79 -3.14 -7.60 -2.35
N GLU A 80 -4.15 -8.44 -2.20
CA GLU A 80 -3.96 -9.89 -2.12
C GLU A 80 -5.14 -10.64 -2.74
N ASP A 81 -4.86 -11.82 -3.29
CA ASP A 81 -5.90 -12.81 -3.63
C ASP A 81 -5.90 -13.96 -2.62
N MET A 82 -6.75 -13.85 -1.61
CA MET A 82 -6.97 -14.90 -0.63
C MET A 82 -7.80 -16.09 -1.16
N GLY A 83 -8.35 -16.00 -2.38
CA GLY A 83 -9.30 -16.97 -2.92
C GLY A 83 -10.60 -17.00 -2.13
N ILE A 84 -11.04 -15.85 -1.62
CA ILE A 84 -12.30 -15.68 -0.88
C ILE A 84 -13.27 -14.92 -1.78
N PRO A 85 -14.56 -15.31 -1.83
CA PRO A 85 -15.58 -14.55 -2.53
C PRO A 85 -15.58 -13.08 -2.09
N TRP A 86 -15.62 -12.18 -3.07
CA TRP A 86 -15.53 -10.73 -2.89
C TRP A 86 -16.47 -10.17 -1.81
N GLU A 87 -17.72 -10.65 -1.75
CA GLU A 87 -18.70 -10.18 -0.76
C GLU A 87 -18.31 -10.58 0.68
N ILE A 88 -17.71 -11.76 0.87
CA ILE A 88 -17.19 -12.19 2.18
C ILE A 88 -15.96 -11.35 2.55
N ALA A 89 -15.08 -11.07 1.59
CA ALA A 89 -13.91 -10.22 1.81
C ALA A 89 -14.33 -8.80 2.22
N LYS A 90 -15.29 -8.18 1.52
CA LYS A 90 -15.89 -6.88 1.87
C LYS A 90 -16.44 -6.88 3.30
N LEU A 91 -17.22 -7.89 3.67
CA LEU A 91 -17.79 -7.99 5.01
C LEU A 91 -16.69 -8.08 6.07
N GLY A 92 -15.67 -8.91 5.82
CA GLY A 92 -14.49 -9.05 6.69
C GLY A 92 -13.73 -7.73 6.86
N VAL A 93 -13.52 -6.97 5.78
CA VAL A 93 -12.88 -5.65 5.85
C VAL A 93 -13.74 -4.67 6.65
N ARG A 94 -15.04 -4.57 6.34
CA ARG A 94 -15.96 -3.63 6.98
C ARG A 94 -16.06 -3.84 8.48
N GLN A 95 -16.09 -5.09 8.93
CA GLN A 95 -16.26 -5.43 10.35
C GLN A 95 -14.93 -5.60 11.10
N GLY A 96 -13.91 -6.14 10.44
CA GLY A 96 -12.68 -6.58 11.08
C GLY A 96 -11.52 -5.57 11.01
N MET A 97 -11.41 -4.79 9.94
CA MET A 97 -10.22 -3.96 9.70
C MET A 97 -10.01 -2.91 10.79
N TRP A 98 -11.08 -2.25 11.23
CA TRP A 98 -10.98 -1.27 12.32
C TRP A 98 -10.55 -1.93 13.65
N GLY A 99 -10.98 -3.17 13.90
CA GLY A 99 -10.50 -3.96 15.03
C GLY A 99 -9.00 -4.24 14.98
N ALA A 100 -8.46 -4.52 13.78
CA ALA A 100 -7.03 -4.70 13.57
C ALA A 100 -6.25 -3.39 13.76
N VAL A 101 -6.74 -2.27 13.20
CA VAL A 101 -6.12 -0.94 13.36
C VAL A 101 -6.05 -0.54 14.85
N LYS A 102 -7.12 -0.76 15.62
CA LYS A 102 -7.14 -0.48 17.07
C LYS A 102 -6.12 -1.30 17.88
N LYS A 103 -5.63 -2.43 17.37
CA LYS A 103 -4.60 -3.25 18.04
C LYS A 103 -3.18 -2.73 17.84
N ILE A 104 -2.96 -1.82 16.89
CA ILE A 104 -1.61 -1.31 16.56
C ILE A 104 -1.01 -0.56 17.76
N ASP A 105 -1.73 0.40 18.37
CA ASP A 105 -1.22 1.18 19.49
C ASP A 105 -0.92 0.34 20.75
N PRO A 106 -1.85 -0.54 21.23
CA PRO A 106 -1.54 -1.44 22.33
C PRO A 106 -0.35 -2.37 22.03
N GLY A 107 -0.24 -2.87 20.80
CA GLY A 107 0.88 -3.69 20.35
C GLY A 107 2.21 -2.94 20.38
N LEU A 108 2.23 -1.68 19.91
CA LEU A 108 3.40 -0.80 19.99
C LEU A 108 3.81 -0.55 21.44
N ARG A 109 2.86 -0.25 22.33
CA ARG A 109 3.14 -0.04 23.76
C ARG A 109 3.71 -1.28 24.44
N ALA A 110 3.17 -2.45 24.12
CA ALA A 110 3.70 -3.72 24.61
C ALA A 110 5.13 -3.95 24.11
N TYR A 111 5.39 -3.69 22.82
CA TYR A 111 6.72 -3.77 22.23
C TYR A 111 7.72 -2.81 22.90
N LEU A 112 7.34 -1.55 23.15
CA LEU A 112 8.19 -0.58 23.82
C LEU A 112 8.53 -1.00 25.27
N LYS A 113 7.55 -1.51 26.02
CA LYS A 113 7.80 -2.08 27.36
C LYS A 113 8.77 -3.26 27.32
N HIS A 114 8.60 -4.16 26.35
CA HIS A 114 9.50 -5.31 26.14
C HIS A 114 10.92 -4.86 25.76
N ARG A 115 11.06 -3.78 24.98
CA ARG A 115 12.36 -3.20 24.66
C ARG A 115 13.03 -2.58 25.88
N ALA A 116 12.25 -1.92 26.74
CA ALA A 116 12.76 -1.29 27.96
C ALA A 116 13.20 -2.31 29.03
N SER A 117 12.62 -3.51 29.06
CA SER A 117 13.02 -4.55 30.02
C SER A 117 14.36 -5.22 29.72
N GLY A 118 14.98 -4.93 28.56
CA GLY A 118 16.23 -5.57 28.12
C GLY A 118 16.06 -7.02 27.65
N ALA A 119 14.83 -7.52 27.57
CA ALA A 119 14.57 -8.87 27.09
C ALA A 119 14.95 -9.04 25.61
N PRO A 120 15.32 -10.26 25.16
CA PRO A 120 15.64 -10.52 23.76
C PRO A 120 14.50 -10.13 22.84
N ILE A 121 14.81 -9.47 21.73
CA ILE A 121 13.82 -9.15 20.70
C ILE A 121 13.43 -10.40 19.91
N SER A 122 12.19 -10.43 19.42
CA SER A 122 11.75 -11.53 18.56
C SER A 122 12.55 -11.57 17.27
N HIS A 123 12.63 -12.75 16.64
CA HIS A 123 13.27 -12.90 15.32
C HIS A 123 12.71 -11.90 14.29
N PHE A 124 11.40 -11.67 14.27
CA PHE A 124 10.77 -10.70 13.35
C PHE A 124 11.19 -9.26 13.63
N ALA A 125 11.34 -8.87 14.90
CA ALA A 125 11.82 -7.56 15.29
C ALA A 125 13.30 -7.38 14.92
N SER A 126 14.13 -8.40 15.13
CA SER A 126 15.53 -8.39 14.68
C SER A 126 15.64 -8.24 13.17
N MET A 127 14.89 -9.05 12.41
CA MET A 127 14.83 -8.95 10.94
C MET A 127 14.30 -7.59 10.44
N ALA A 128 13.52 -6.87 11.24
CA ALA A 128 13.02 -5.54 10.88
C ALA A 128 14.09 -4.44 11.00
N GLN A 129 15.18 -4.70 11.74
CA GLN A 129 16.32 -3.78 11.86
C GLN A 129 17.23 -3.83 10.63
N ILE A 130 17.10 -4.85 9.79
CA ILE A 130 17.84 -4.97 8.52
C ILE A 130 17.14 -4.07 7.49
N ASN A 131 17.57 -2.81 7.43
CA ASN A 131 17.06 -1.82 6.50
C ASN A 131 18.14 -1.31 5.53
N THR A 132 17.74 -0.87 4.35
CA THR A 132 18.62 -0.18 3.39
C THR A 132 18.43 1.32 3.56
N LYS A 133 19.49 2.04 3.94
CA LYS A 133 19.46 3.50 3.99
C LYS A 133 19.58 4.07 2.57
N VAL A 134 18.69 5.00 2.23
CA VAL A 134 18.65 5.65 0.92
C VAL A 134 18.73 7.15 1.14
N SER A 135 19.51 7.86 0.33
CA SER A 135 19.56 9.31 0.38
C SER A 135 18.34 9.92 -0.34
N PRO A 136 17.77 11.02 0.16
CA PRO A 136 16.66 11.72 -0.49
C PRO A 136 16.99 12.11 -1.94
N LYS A 137 18.22 12.60 -2.17
CA LYS A 137 18.73 12.96 -3.50
C LYS A 137 18.73 11.79 -4.48
N ALA A 138 19.07 10.58 -4.01
CA ALA A 138 19.01 9.39 -4.85
C ALA A 138 17.56 9.04 -5.22
N LEU A 139 16.61 9.18 -4.28
CA LEU A 139 15.19 8.93 -4.54
C LEU A 139 14.61 9.95 -5.53
N GLU A 140 14.95 11.22 -5.40
CA GLU A 140 14.57 12.29 -6.33
C GLU A 140 15.12 12.02 -7.73
N SER A 141 16.41 11.68 -7.86
CA SER A 141 17.00 11.36 -9.16
C SER A 141 16.32 10.16 -9.84
N LEU A 142 15.90 9.14 -9.09
CA LEU A 142 15.19 7.97 -9.63
C LEU A 142 13.79 8.33 -10.12
N GLY A 143 13.05 9.15 -9.37
CA GLY A 143 11.74 9.65 -9.77
C GLY A 143 11.79 10.61 -10.98
N SER A 144 12.88 11.37 -11.12
CA SER A 144 13.10 12.21 -12.30
C SER A 144 13.50 11.40 -13.54
N THR A 145 14.22 10.30 -13.37
CA THR A 145 14.66 9.43 -14.49
C THR A 145 13.50 8.62 -15.08
N SER A 146 12.48 8.28 -14.28
CA SER A 146 11.29 7.56 -14.76
C SER A 146 10.38 8.34 -15.73
N ASN A 147 10.70 9.61 -16.05
CA ASN A 147 9.96 10.40 -17.05
C ASN A 147 10.66 10.45 -18.43
N LEU A 148 11.79 9.77 -18.64
CA LEU A 148 12.46 9.71 -19.94
C LEU A 148 12.97 8.28 -20.19
N SER A 149 12.46 7.70 -21.29
CA SER A 149 12.89 6.47 -21.96
C SER A 149 12.81 5.15 -21.18
N GLU A 150 11.70 4.42 -21.35
CA GLU A 150 11.75 2.96 -21.54
C GLU A 150 10.50 2.46 -22.30
N VAL A 151 10.42 2.82 -23.58
CA VAL A 151 9.70 2.03 -24.59
C VAL A 151 10.60 2.00 -25.83
N GLU A 152 11.59 1.13 -25.83
CA GLU A 152 12.15 0.63 -27.08
C GLU A 152 11.87 -0.86 -27.17
N ALA A 153 11.23 -1.19 -28.28
CA ALA A 153 10.73 -2.48 -28.66
C ALA A 153 11.72 -3.18 -29.59
N LEU A 154 12.02 -4.44 -29.33
CA LEU A 154 12.47 -5.50 -30.25
C LEU A 154 12.09 -6.82 -29.53
N ASP A 155 11.31 -7.78 -30.03
CA ASP A 155 11.04 -8.20 -31.40
C ASP A 155 9.67 -8.91 -31.56
N SER A 156 9.19 -8.83 -32.81
CA SER A 156 8.18 -9.60 -33.58
C SER A 156 7.63 -10.94 -33.01
N ALA A 157 6.43 -11.46 -33.33
CA ALA A 157 5.30 -11.06 -34.17
C ALA A 157 4.08 -11.91 -33.77
N SER A 158 2.91 -11.27 -33.58
CA SER A 158 1.58 -11.69 -34.04
C SER A 158 0.50 -10.83 -33.37
N LYS A 159 -0.30 -10.14 -34.18
CA LYS A 159 -1.56 -9.45 -33.82
C LYS A 159 -2.70 -10.19 -34.55
N PRO A 160 -3.99 -9.97 -34.23
CA PRO A 160 -4.54 -8.97 -33.31
C PRO A 160 -5.64 -9.50 -32.35
N SER A 161 -5.91 -8.78 -31.26
CA SER A 161 -7.30 -8.56 -30.82
C SER A 161 -7.36 -7.35 -29.91
N GLY A 162 -8.11 -6.34 -30.35
CA GLY A 162 -8.19 -5.03 -29.72
C GLY A 162 -8.98 -5.06 -28.42
N ARG A 163 -8.53 -4.25 -27.44
CA ARG A 163 -9.38 -3.77 -26.36
C ARG A 163 -9.00 -2.34 -26.01
N ASN A 164 -9.92 -1.44 -26.33
CA ASN A 164 -9.86 -0.01 -26.06
C ASN A 164 -9.82 0.23 -24.54
N ILE A 165 -8.76 0.88 -24.05
CA ILE A 165 -8.71 1.39 -22.68
C ILE A 165 -9.46 2.74 -22.68
N PRO A 166 -10.49 2.93 -21.84
CA PRO A 166 -11.27 4.16 -21.84
C PRO A 166 -10.44 5.37 -21.40
N LYS A 167 -10.55 6.48 -22.14
CA LYS A 167 -9.88 7.78 -21.91
C LYS A 167 -10.11 8.41 -20.52
N VAL A 168 -10.96 7.81 -19.69
CA VAL A 168 -11.32 8.30 -18.34
C VAL A 168 -10.19 8.07 -17.31
N LEU A 169 -9.38 7.01 -17.47
CA LEU A 169 -8.30 6.68 -16.53
C LEU A 169 -7.10 7.64 -16.62
N VAL A 170 -6.83 8.18 -17.81
CA VAL A 170 -5.71 9.12 -18.03
C VAL A 170 -6.03 10.50 -17.45
N VAL A 171 -7.30 10.93 -17.51
CA VAL A 171 -7.73 12.24 -16.98
C VAL A 171 -7.80 12.23 -15.45
N GLY A 172 -8.20 11.10 -14.83
CA GLY A 172 -8.25 10.99 -13.37
C GLY A 172 -6.88 11.04 -12.69
N GLY A 173 -5.84 10.47 -13.31
CA GLY A 173 -4.47 10.47 -12.78
C GLY A 173 -3.82 11.86 -12.77
N ALA A 174 -4.07 12.67 -13.81
CA ALA A 174 -3.55 14.04 -13.90
C ALA A 174 -4.18 14.98 -12.86
N ILE A 175 -5.47 14.81 -12.56
CA ILE A 175 -6.19 15.61 -11.56
C ILE A 175 -5.69 15.31 -10.14
N ALA A 176 -5.42 14.04 -9.82
CA ALA A 176 -4.90 13.67 -8.50
C ALA A 176 -3.47 14.20 -8.26
N LEU A 177 -2.62 14.23 -9.29
CA LEU A 177 -1.28 14.80 -9.21
C LEU A 177 -1.32 16.33 -9.01
N ALA A 178 -2.20 17.04 -9.71
CA ALA A 178 -2.39 18.48 -9.54
C ALA A 178 -2.86 18.86 -8.12
N CYS A 179 -3.70 18.03 -7.48
CA CYS A 179 -4.16 18.24 -6.11
C CYS A 179 -3.10 17.92 -5.03
N SER A 180 -2.04 17.18 -5.38
CA SER A 180 -0.96 16.85 -4.45
C SER A 180 0.17 17.89 -4.42
N LEU A 181 0.27 18.73 -5.46
CA LEU A 181 1.31 19.73 -5.61
C LEU A 181 0.86 21.16 -5.26
N ASP A 182 -0.44 21.45 -5.25
CA ASP A 182 -0.93 22.80 -4.95
C ASP A 182 -1.44 22.91 -3.50
N ARG A 183 -0.69 23.65 -2.65
CA ARG A 183 -1.03 23.96 -1.26
C ARG A 183 -2.17 24.99 -1.18
N GLY A 184 -3.37 24.58 -1.60
CA GLY A 184 -4.62 25.11 -1.04
C GLY A 184 -5.11 26.49 -1.50
N LEU A 185 -4.83 26.94 -2.73
CA LEU A 185 -5.43 28.18 -3.25
C LEU A 185 -6.48 27.99 -4.38
N LEU A 186 -6.42 26.93 -5.19
CA LEU A 186 -7.33 26.76 -6.34
C LEU A 186 -8.62 25.97 -6.05
N THR A 187 -8.83 25.50 -4.82
CA THR A 187 -9.99 24.66 -4.45
C THR A 187 -11.33 25.42 -4.51
N LYS A 188 -11.33 26.76 -4.46
CA LYS A 188 -12.59 27.53 -4.46
C LYS A 188 -13.13 27.84 -5.85
N ALA A 189 -12.28 27.97 -6.88
CA ALA A 189 -12.74 28.35 -8.22
C ALA A 189 -13.33 27.18 -9.01
N VAL A 190 -12.78 25.97 -8.86
CA VAL A 190 -13.24 24.78 -9.61
C VAL A 190 -14.56 24.23 -9.06
N ILE A 191 -14.77 24.29 -7.74
CA ILE A 191 -16.04 23.85 -7.12
C ILE A 191 -17.20 24.76 -7.54
N PHE A 192 -16.97 26.07 -7.69
CA PHE A 192 -18.00 27.00 -8.18
C PHE A 192 -18.25 26.90 -9.70
N GLY A 193 -17.26 26.49 -10.50
CA GLY A 193 -17.41 26.31 -11.94
C GLY A 193 -18.29 25.12 -12.33
N VAL A 194 -18.23 24.02 -11.59
CA VAL A 194 -19.01 22.80 -11.89
C VAL A 194 -20.47 22.91 -11.41
N ALA A 195 -20.74 23.69 -10.36
CA ALA A 195 -22.10 23.92 -9.87
C ALA A 195 -22.99 24.72 -10.84
N ARG A 196 -22.41 25.52 -11.75
CA ARG A 196 -23.17 26.30 -12.75
C ARG A 196 -23.54 25.51 -14.01
N GLY A 197 -22.92 24.37 -14.27
CA GLY A 197 -23.21 23.53 -15.45
C GLY A 197 -24.44 22.64 -15.31
N PHE A 198 -24.77 22.19 -14.09
CA PHE A 198 -25.87 21.26 -13.87
C PHE A 198 -27.25 21.91 -13.68
N ALA A 199 -27.32 23.23 -13.50
CA ALA A 199 -28.59 23.95 -13.39
C ALA A 199 -29.30 24.17 -14.75
N LYS A 200 -28.67 23.87 -15.89
CA LYS A 200 -29.23 24.09 -17.24
C LYS A 200 -29.78 22.85 -17.94
N ILE A 201 -29.72 21.67 -17.32
CA ILE A 201 -30.17 20.39 -17.92
C ILE A 201 -31.57 19.94 -17.42
N GLY A 202 -32.22 20.71 -16.54
CA GLY A 202 -33.56 20.41 -16.00
C GLY A 202 -34.75 21.04 -16.74
N ARG A 203 -34.63 21.41 -18.02
CA ARG A 203 -35.76 21.86 -18.86
C ARG A 203 -35.74 21.18 -20.23
N MET A 204 -36.02 19.89 -20.24
CA MET A 204 -36.68 19.19 -21.34
C MET A 204 -36.90 17.77 -20.83
N PHE A 205 -38.12 17.55 -20.33
CA PHE A 205 -38.92 16.33 -20.19
C PHE A 205 -39.91 16.58 -19.05
#